data_AF-A0A2A5M6Q1-F1
#
_entry.id   AF-A0A2A5M6Q1-F1
#
_cell.length_a   1.000
_cell.length_b   1.000
_cell.length_c   1.000
_cell.angle_alpha   90.00
_cell.angle_beta   90.00
_cell.angle_gamma   90.00
#
_symmetry.space_group_name_H-M   'P 1'
#
loop_
_entity.id
_entity.type
_entity.pdbx_description
1 polymer ?
#
loop_
_entity_poly.entity_id
_entity_poly.type
_entity_poly.pdbx_seq_one_letter_code
_entity_poly.pdbx_strand_id
1 'polypeptide(L)'
;GDIILKINDEATLGINLNDAVDKMRGKPKTQITLTIFRKGATKPFDVTLTREIIKIESVYAKMIENENILYLRVTNFDKNVVDVASKELKKYPNVKGVILDLRNNPGGLLN
;
A
#
# COMPACT_ATOMS: atom_id res chain seq x y z
N GLY A 1 -17.99 -9.94 2.17
CA GLY A 1 -16.98 -9.35 1.26
C GLY A 1 -17.67 -8.81 0.04
N ASP A 2 -16.89 -8.16 -0.81
CA ASP A 2 -17.33 -7.60 -2.08
C ASP A 2 -17.13 -8.61 -3.21
N ILE A 3 -18.04 -8.59 -4.18
CA ILE A 3 -17.96 -9.41 -5.39
C ILE A 3 -17.84 -8.44 -6.57
N ILE A 4 -16.72 -8.52 -7.30
CA ILE A 4 -16.53 -7.74 -8.52
C ILE A 4 -17.21 -8.49 -9.67
N LEU A 5 -18.26 -7.89 -10.24
CA LEU A 5 -19.04 -8.43 -11.35
C LEU A 5 -18.50 -8.00 -12.72
N LYS A 6 -17.92 -6.79 -12.80
CA LYS A 6 -17.30 -6.25 -14.00
C LYS A 6 -16.04 -5.47 -13.72
N ILE A 7 -15.11 -5.52 -14.68
CA ILE A 7 -13.93 -4.67 -14.75
C ILE A 7 -14.05 -3.87 -16.04
N ASN A 8 -14.23 -2.56 -15.90
CA ASN A 8 -14.80 -1.69 -16.92
C ASN A 8 -16.12 -2.28 -17.43
N ASP A 9 -16.23 -2.53 -18.74
CA ASP A 9 -17.44 -3.08 -19.36
C ASP A 9 -17.44 -4.61 -19.46
N GLU A 10 -16.36 -5.28 -19.03
CA GLU A 10 -16.20 -6.72 -19.16
C GLU A 10 -16.65 -7.48 -17.90
N ALA A 11 -17.50 -8.50 -18.07
CA ALA A 11 -17.95 -9.35 -16.98
C ALA A 11 -16.80 -10.24 -16.46
N THR A 12 -16.70 -10.40 -15.15
CA THR A 12 -15.70 -11.27 -14.50
C THR A 12 -16.11 -12.75 -14.47
N LEU A 13 -17.35 -13.07 -14.86
CA LEU A 13 -17.85 -14.44 -14.88
C LEU A 13 -17.07 -15.28 -15.90
N GLY A 14 -16.46 -16.37 -15.42
CA GLY A 14 -15.64 -17.25 -16.27
C GLY A 14 -14.20 -16.78 -16.48
N ILE A 15 -13.81 -15.62 -15.92
CA ILE A 15 -12.42 -15.15 -15.92
C ILE A 15 -11.71 -15.72 -14.69
N ASN A 16 -10.47 -16.19 -14.86
CA ASN A 16 -9.67 -16.66 -13.72
C ASN A 16 -9.12 -15.47 -12.90
N LEU A 17 -8.64 -15.74 -11.68
CA LEU A 17 -8.17 -14.70 -10.78
C LEU A 17 -7.01 -13.87 -11.37
N ASN A 18 -6.06 -14.51 -12.04
CA ASN A 18 -4.87 -13.83 -12.58
C ASN A 18 -5.27 -12.89 -13.73
N ASP A 19 -6.12 -13.36 -14.65
CA ASP A 19 -6.62 -12.56 -15.76
C ASP A 19 -7.41 -11.34 -15.26
N ALA A 20 -8.21 -11.52 -14.20
CA ALA A 20 -8.92 -10.43 -13.54
C ALA A 20 -7.95 -9.40 -12.94
N VAL A 21 -6.90 -9.85 -12.25
CA VAL A 21 -5.84 -8.98 -11.72
C VAL A 21 -5.13 -8.23 -12.84
N ASP A 22 -4.83 -8.88 -13.96
CA ASP A 22 -4.16 -8.26 -15.10
C ASP A 22 -5.02 -7.18 -15.77
N LYS A 23 -6.33 -7.41 -15.88
CA LYS A 23 -7.29 -6.38 -16.32
C LYS A 23 -7.39 -5.21 -15.34
N MET A 24 -7.23 -5.48 -14.03
CA MET A 24 -7.21 -4.43 -13.01
C MET A 24 -5.94 -3.58 -13.08
N ARG A 25 -4.81 -4.18 -13.44
CA ARG A 25 -3.55 -3.47 -13.68
C ARG A 25 -3.64 -2.58 -14.92
N GLY A 26 -2.73 -1.63 -15.03
CA GLY A 26 -2.70 -0.67 -16.12
C GLY A 26 -1.76 0.48 -15.81
N LYS A 27 -1.68 1.45 -16.73
CA LYS A 27 -0.80 2.61 -16.57
C LYS A 27 -1.19 3.41 -15.31
N PRO A 28 -0.23 3.84 -14.47
CA PRO A 28 -0.53 4.72 -13.34
C PRO A 28 -1.29 5.96 -13.77
N LYS A 29 -2.13 6.48 -12.87
CA LYS A 29 -3.01 7.65 -13.05
C LYS A 29 -4.15 7.47 -14.07
N THR A 30 -4.30 6.29 -14.67
CA THR A 30 -5.47 5.97 -15.49
C THR A 30 -6.62 5.47 -14.62
N GLN A 31 -7.86 5.64 -15.10
CA GLN A 31 -9.05 5.19 -14.39
C GLN A 31 -9.41 3.75 -14.75
N ILE A 32 -10.06 3.09 -13.80
CA ILE A 32 -10.72 1.80 -13.95
C ILE A 32 -12.07 1.87 -13.25
N THR A 33 -13.11 1.31 -13.85
CA THR A 33 -14.43 1.19 -13.23
C THR A 33 -14.67 -0.24 -12.81
N LEU A 34 -15.12 -0.48 -11.59
CA LEU A 34 -15.49 -1.80 -11.10
C LEU A 34 -16.98 -1.81 -10.76
N THR A 35 -17.72 -2.77 -11.29
CA THR A 35 -19.10 -3.02 -10.84
C THR A 35 -19.05 -4.01 -9.68
N ILE A 36 -19.49 -3.57 -8.50
CA ILE A 36 -19.40 -4.35 -7.25
C ILE A 36 -20.80 -4.73 -6.78
N PHE A 37 -20.94 -5.99 -6.35
CA PHE A 37 -22.05 -6.45 -5.53
C PHE A 37 -21.59 -6.68 -4.10
N ARG A 38 -22.29 -6.07 -3.13
CA ARG A 38 -22.00 -6.15 -1.70
C ARG A 38 -23.22 -6.69 -0.98
N LYS A 39 -23.01 -7.66 -0.07
CA LYS A 39 -24.10 -8.20 0.76
C LYS A 39 -24.76 -7.07 1.56
N GLY A 40 -26.08 -6.92 1.41
CA GLY A 40 -26.87 -5.85 2.03
C GLY A 40 -27.10 -4.63 1.14
N ALA A 41 -26.40 -4.50 0.01
CA ALA A 41 -26.77 -3.54 -1.03
C ALA A 41 -27.95 -4.08 -1.85
N THR A 42 -28.90 -3.21 -2.19
CA THR A 42 -30.09 -3.58 -2.97
C THR A 42 -29.78 -3.84 -4.44
N LYS A 43 -28.71 -3.23 -4.97
CA LYS A 43 -28.27 -3.37 -6.36
C LYS A 43 -26.74 -3.29 -6.45
N PRO A 44 -26.12 -3.88 -7.50
CA PRO A 44 -24.74 -3.60 -7.83
C PRO A 44 -24.52 -2.11 -8.11
N PHE A 45 -23.31 -1.63 -7.84
CA PHE A 45 -22.93 -0.24 -8.05
C PHE A 45 -21.52 -0.16 -8.64
N ASP A 46 -21.26 0.93 -9.36
CA ASP A 46 -19.98 1.18 -9.99
C ASP A 46 -19.08 2.01 -9.09
N VAL A 47 -17.79 1.67 -9.08
CA VAL A 47 -16.73 2.41 -8.39
C VAL A 47 -15.62 2.70 -9.39
N THR A 48 -15.37 3.98 -9.64
CA THR A 48 -14.22 4.41 -10.43
C THR A 48 -13.02 4.62 -9.52
N LEU A 49 -11.93 3.92 -9.81
CA LEU A 49 -10.67 3.98 -9.10
C LEU A 49 -9.59 4.54 -10.02
N THR A 50 -8.66 5.30 -9.46
CA THR A 50 -7.46 5.73 -10.17
C THR A 50 -6.33 4.75 -9.87
N ARG A 51 -5.74 4.15 -10.91
CA ARG A 51 -4.60 3.25 -10.75
C ARG A 51 -3.41 4.01 -10.18
N GLU A 52 -2.78 3.44 -9.17
CA GLU A 52 -1.55 4.00 -8.60
C GLU A 52 -0.42 2.95 -8.67
N ILE A 53 0.81 3.44 -8.64
CA ILE A 53 1.97 2.57 -8.43
C ILE A 53 1.83 2.02 -7.00
N ILE A 54 1.84 0.70 -6.86
CA ILE A 54 1.94 0.07 -5.55
C ILE A 54 3.27 0.51 -4.95
N LYS A 55 3.21 1.42 -3.97
CA LYS A 55 4.35 1.77 -3.15
C LYS A 55 4.39 0.78 -2.01
N ILE A 56 5.37 -0.11 -2.05
CA ILE A 56 5.72 -0.89 -0.87
C ILE A 56 6.47 0.08 0.04
N GLU A 57 5.85 0.46 1.16
CA GLU A 57 6.49 1.31 2.15
C GLU A 57 7.65 0.54 2.77
N SER A 58 8.87 1.01 2.51
CA SER A 58 10.10 0.40 3.01
C SER A 58 10.42 0.85 4.44
N VAL A 59 9.76 1.90 4.93
CA VAL A 59 9.97 2.48 6.26
C VAL A 59 8.63 2.65 6.97
N TYR A 60 8.55 2.17 8.20
CA TYR A 60 7.41 2.35 9.09
C TYR A 60 7.86 3.06 10.36
N ALA A 61 7.16 4.11 10.77
CA ALA A 61 7.45 4.84 12.01
C ALA A 61 6.24 4.83 12.95
N LYS A 62 6.48 4.63 14.24
CA LYS A 62 5.47 4.79 15.29
C LYS A 62 6.11 5.24 16.61
N MET A 63 5.35 5.94 17.43
CA MET A 63 5.76 6.25 18.79
C MET A 63 5.45 5.10 19.74
N ILE A 64 6.40 4.80 20.62
CA ILE A 64 6.16 4.01 21.84
C ILE A 64 5.83 5.02 22.93
N GLU A 65 4.53 5.30 23.09
CA GLU A 65 4.02 6.46 23.86
C GLU A 65 4.50 6.46 25.31
N ASN A 66 4.53 5.31 25.97
CA ASN A 66 4.92 5.19 27.37
C ASN A 66 6.40 5.52 27.65
N GLU A 67 7.25 5.51 26.62
CA GLU A 67 8.71 5.66 26.77
C GLU A 67 9.27 6.88 26.02
N ASN A 68 8.44 7.58 25.24
CA ASN A 68 8.86 8.65 24.33
C ASN A 68 9.99 8.19 23.38
N ILE A 69 9.86 6.97 22.85
CA ILE A 69 10.83 6.38 21.91
C ILE A 69 10.19 6.30 20.53
N LEU A 70 10.91 6.75 19.51
CA LEU A 70 10.52 6.55 18.12
C LEU A 70 10.95 5.16 17.66
N TYR A 71 10.00 4.32 17.30
CA TYR A 71 10.27 3.05 16.65
C TYR A 71 10.21 3.25 15.13
N LEU A 72 11.31 2.94 14.46
CA LEU A 72 11.46 3.08 13.01
C LEU A 72 11.90 1.73 12.45
N ARG A 73 11.04 1.09 11.66
CA ARG A 73 11.30 -0.21 11.03
C ARG A 73 11.59 -0.02 9.56
N VAL A 74 12.69 -0.61 9.09
CA VAL A 74 13.04 -0.68 7.67
C VAL A 74 12.90 -2.11 7.20
N THR A 75 11.95 -2.38 6.29
CA THR A 75 11.65 -3.74 5.80
C THR A 75 12.52 -4.16 4.62
N ASN A 76 13.04 -3.21 3.84
CA ASN A 76 14.01 -3.39 2.76
C ASN A 76 14.71 -2.05 2.48
N PHE A 77 15.94 -2.05 1.96
CA PHE A 77 16.64 -0.82 1.56
C PHE A 77 16.35 -0.48 0.09
N ASP A 78 15.47 0.48 -0.16
CA ASP A 78 15.24 1.09 -1.48
C ASP A 78 15.79 2.52 -1.55
N LYS A 79 15.63 3.17 -2.72
CA LYS A 79 16.13 4.54 -2.98
C LYS A 79 15.49 5.61 -2.09
N ASN A 80 14.34 5.33 -1.50
CA ASN A 80 13.55 6.30 -0.75
C ASN A 80 13.74 6.16 0.77
N VAL A 81 14.36 5.08 1.26
CA VAL A 81 14.49 4.81 2.71
C VAL A 81 15.11 5.98 3.47
N VAL A 82 16.19 6.56 2.96
CA VAL A 82 16.89 7.67 3.63
C VAL A 82 15.98 8.89 3.75
N ASP A 83 15.28 9.25 2.67
CA ASP A 83 14.39 10.41 2.63
C ASP A 83 13.20 10.23 3.58
N VAL A 84 12.58 9.05 3.55
CA VAL A 84 11.42 8.74 4.39
C VAL A 84 11.84 8.67 5.86
N ALA A 85 12.90 7.95 6.20
CA ALA A 85 13.39 7.85 7.57
C ALA A 85 13.79 9.23 8.13
N SER A 86 14.50 10.05 7.36
CA SER A 86 14.89 11.40 7.76
C SER A 86 13.66 12.29 7.99
N LYS A 87 12.64 12.16 7.15
CA LYS A 87 11.38 12.90 7.32
C LYS A 87 10.64 12.48 8.59
N GLU A 88 10.59 11.19 8.90
CA GLU A 88 9.97 10.71 10.13
C GLU A 88 10.75 11.16 11.37
N LEU A 89 12.08 11.08 11.36
CA LEU A 89 12.92 11.58 12.46
C LEU A 89 12.68 13.07 12.74
N LYS A 90 12.60 13.91 11.70
CA LYS A 90 12.36 15.35 11.84
C LYS A 90 11.00 15.71 12.44
N LYS A 91 9.99 14.84 12.32
CA LYS A 91 8.67 15.06 12.95
C LYS A 91 8.71 14.91 14.47
N TYR A 92 9.70 14.19 15.00
CA TYR A 92 9.79 13.88 16.42
C TYR A 92 11.15 14.33 17.01
N PRO A 93 11.43 15.65 17.04
CA PRO A 93 12.74 16.18 17.45
C PRO A 93 13.07 15.97 18.94
N ASN A 94 12.07 15.71 19.78
CA ASN A 94 12.20 15.65 21.25
C ASN A 94 12.05 14.21 21.81
N VAL A 95 12.28 13.18 20.98
CA VAL A 95 12.20 11.80 21.45
C VAL A 95 13.41 11.46 22.30
N LYS A 96 13.19 10.62 23.31
CA LYS A 96 14.23 10.20 24.26
C LYS A 96 15.24 9.24 23.61
N GLY A 97 14.83 8.58 22.54
CA GLY A 97 15.66 7.66 21.75
C GLY A 97 14.93 7.14 20.52
N VAL A 98 15.67 6.40 19.70
CA VAL A 98 15.17 5.78 18.46
C VAL A 98 15.51 4.30 18.48
N ILE A 99 14.54 3.44 18.19
CA ILE A 99 14.75 2.03 17.89
C ILE A 99 14.71 1.88 16.37
N LEU A 100 15.85 1.47 15.78
CA LEU A 100 15.94 1.08 14.38
C LEU A 100 15.74 -0.44 14.28
N ASP A 101 14.61 -0.87 13.71
CA ASP A 101 14.29 -2.29 13.54
C ASP A 101 14.55 -2.73 12.09
N LEU A 102 15.57 -3.59 11.93
CA LEU A 102 15.96 -4.21 10.65
C LEU A 102 15.62 -5.70 10.60
N ARG A 103 14.76 -6.21 11.50
CA ARG A 103 14.43 -7.64 11.51
C ARG A 103 13.68 -8.03 10.23
N ASN A 104 14.13 -9.13 9.65
CA ASN A 104 13.68 -9.66 8.36
C ASN A 104 13.89 -8.70 7.18
N ASN A 105 14.82 -7.75 7.31
CA ASN A 105 15.25 -6.92 6.20
C ASN A 105 16.32 -7.68 5.39
N PRO A 106 16.04 -8.11 4.15
CA PRO A 106 16.97 -8.89 3.33
C PRO A 106 18.13 -8.05 2.76
N GLY A 107 18.23 -6.77 3.09
CA GLY A 107 19.18 -5.82 2.53
C GLY A 107 18.52 -4.89 1.53
N GLY A 108 19.23 -4.59 0.44
CA GLY A 108 18.88 -3.56 -0.53
C GLY A 108 20.02 -2.56 -0.69
N LEU A 109 19.77 -1.38 -1.24
CA LEU A 109 20.74 -0.79 -2.17
C LEU A 109 22.14 -0.50 -1.60
N LEU A 110 23.12 -1.16 -2.21
CA LEU A 110 24.53 -0.80 -2.20
C LEU A 110 25.07 -0.93 -3.65
N ASN A 111 25.05 0.20 -4.35
CA ASN A 111 25.82 0.65 -5.53
C ASN A 111 25.13 1.89 -6.10
#